data_AF-A0AAW5CCV5-F1
#
_entry.id   AF-A0AAW5CCV5-F1
#
_cell.length_a   1.000
_cell.length_b   1.000
_cell.length_c   1.000
_cell.angle_alpha   90.00
_cell.angle_beta   90.00
_cell.angle_gamma   90.00
#
_symmetry.space_group_name_H-M   'P 1'
#
loop_
_entity.id
_entity.type
_entity.pdbx_description
1 polymer ?
#
loop_
_entity_poly.entity_id
_entity_poly.type
_entity_poly.pdbx_seq_one_letter_code
_entity_poly.pdbx_strand_id
1 'polypeptide(L)'
;MEKKSFNLFYFVILISGVLYTNVCFSQNTPTTWQDRLEALKNSFNEENRGDVSFLKLLGYTYKGIIGSQTVKSDIIDSLLSYNAPAILHLPPIVMRDTVSRGDSCVIRERVLPKFEIISIRKRLEIAESIGEKSLLTSLRQQLNNLIHLDYEYLELEWSYKNKHFKSLCVVSNEHGGFIYDPIGSNILEYTTTTTTNTVERLNSKENLH
;
A
#
# COMPACT_ATOMS: atom_id res chain seq x y z
N MET A 1 -26.13 26.36 -9.72
CA MET A 1 -25.46 25.18 -10.30
C MET A 1 -24.06 25.14 -9.74
N GLU A 2 -23.92 24.60 -8.53
CA GLU A 2 -22.67 24.61 -7.77
C GLU A 2 -21.71 23.55 -8.30
N LYS A 3 -20.52 23.99 -8.74
CA LYS A 3 -19.38 23.11 -8.96
C LYS A 3 -18.96 22.57 -7.59
N LYS A 4 -19.46 21.39 -7.21
CA LYS A 4 -18.92 20.66 -6.06
C LYS A 4 -17.44 20.38 -6.34
N SER A 5 -16.59 21.00 -5.54
CA SER A 5 -15.16 20.79 -5.48
C SER A 5 -14.85 19.33 -5.18
N PHE A 6 -14.64 18.52 -6.22
CA PHE A 6 -14.07 17.18 -6.15
C PHE A 6 -12.54 17.24 -5.95
N ASN A 7 -12.08 18.16 -5.10
CA ASN A 7 -10.69 18.57 -4.98
C ASN A 7 -10.33 18.66 -3.50
N LEU A 8 -10.14 17.52 -2.83
CA LEU A 8 -9.36 17.41 -1.58
C LEU A 8 -9.18 15.96 -1.06
N PHE A 9 -9.97 15.00 -1.51
CA PHE A 9 -10.00 13.66 -0.87
C PHE A 9 -9.04 12.61 -1.45
N TYR A 10 -8.37 12.91 -2.56
CA TYR A 10 -7.38 11.99 -3.17
C TYR A 10 -5.93 12.28 -2.74
N PHE A 11 -5.71 13.27 -1.86
CA PHE A 11 -4.39 13.84 -1.59
C PHE A 11 -3.82 13.52 -0.19
N VAL A 12 -4.48 12.65 0.58
CA VAL A 12 -4.03 12.26 1.92
C VAL A 12 -3.98 10.75 2.05
N ILE A 13 -3.08 10.10 1.30
CA ILE A 13 -2.42 8.86 1.75
C ILE A 13 -0.92 9.04 1.53
N LEU A 14 -0.39 10.08 2.18
CA LEU A 14 1.04 10.29 2.41
C LEU A 14 1.32 10.62 3.89
N ILE A 15 0.34 10.29 4.75
CA ILE A 15 0.49 10.29 6.20
C ILE A 15 -0.01 8.94 6.71
N SER A 16 0.91 7.98 6.78
CA SER A 16 0.96 7.08 7.91
C SER A 16 2.42 6.86 8.29
N GLY A 17 3.04 7.93 8.79
CA GLY A 17 4.02 7.78 9.87
C GLY A 17 3.26 7.25 11.09
N VAL A 18 2.86 5.98 11.04
CA VAL A 18 2.33 5.26 12.19
C VAL A 18 3.46 4.36 12.64
N LEU A 19 4.04 4.74 13.78
CA LEU A 19 4.68 3.79 14.67
C LEU A 19 3.70 2.63 14.85
N TYR A 20 3.96 1.50 14.19
CA TYR A 20 3.13 0.30 14.32
C TYR A 20 3.17 -0.16 15.76
N THR A 21 2.12 0.19 16.52
CA THR A 21 1.73 -0.56 17.72
C THR A 21 0.46 -1.34 17.36
N ASN A 22 0.61 -2.66 17.39
CA ASN A 22 -0.43 -3.68 17.48
C ASN A 22 -1.45 -3.81 16.33
N VAL A 23 -1.15 -4.75 15.43
CA VAL A 23 -2.19 -5.63 14.87
C VAL A 23 -2.02 -6.98 15.55
N CYS A 24 -3.06 -7.38 16.28
CA CYS A 24 -3.12 -8.58 17.10
C CYS A 24 -3.26 -9.81 16.19
N PHE A 25 -2.15 -10.50 15.88
CA PHE A 25 -2.15 -11.88 15.37
C PHE A 25 -0.87 -12.60 15.83
N SER A 26 -1.05 -13.59 16.72
CA SER A 26 -0.12 -14.67 17.12
C SER A 26 1.22 -14.29 17.79
N GLN A 27 1.61 -15.06 18.81
CA GLN A 27 2.78 -14.86 19.70
C GLN A 27 4.18 -15.03 19.03
N ASN A 28 4.30 -14.86 17.71
CA ASN A 28 5.57 -15.02 16.98
C ASN A 28 5.80 -13.84 16.02
N THR A 29 5.74 -12.60 16.50
CA THR A 29 6.00 -11.42 15.65
C THR A 29 7.44 -11.44 15.14
N PRO A 30 7.66 -11.42 13.82
CA PRO A 30 8.96 -11.19 13.19
C PRO A 30 9.62 -9.92 13.74
N THR A 31 10.65 -10.09 14.58
CA THR A 31 11.38 -8.96 15.18
C THR A 31 12.36 -8.33 14.20
N THR A 32 12.73 -9.05 13.14
CA THR A 32 13.70 -8.59 12.14
C THR A 32 13.07 -8.36 10.76
N TRP A 33 13.67 -7.52 9.94
CA TRP A 33 13.26 -7.32 8.55
C TRP A 33 13.38 -8.61 7.73
N GLN A 34 14.34 -9.47 8.07
CA GLN A 34 14.54 -10.79 7.48
C GLN A 34 13.32 -11.67 7.70
N ASP A 35 12.91 -11.82 8.95
CA ASP A 35 11.75 -12.63 9.32
C ASP A 35 10.47 -12.11 8.64
N ARG A 36 10.34 -10.79 8.49
CA ARG A 36 9.21 -10.16 7.78
C ARG A 36 9.25 -10.44 6.27
N LEU A 37 10.41 -10.37 5.63
CA LEU A 37 10.57 -10.72 4.21
C LEU A 37 10.28 -12.20 3.96
N GLU A 38 10.75 -13.09 4.84
CA GLU A 38 10.46 -14.51 4.72
C GLU A 38 8.98 -14.81 4.96
N ALA A 39 8.33 -14.14 5.91
CA ALA A 39 6.89 -14.24 6.10
C ALA A 39 6.14 -13.78 4.84
N LEU A 40 6.53 -12.65 4.24
CA LEU A 40 5.93 -12.13 3.01
C LEU A 40 6.10 -13.09 1.82
N LYS A 41 7.32 -13.61 1.62
CA LYS A 41 7.67 -14.56 0.56
C LYS A 41 6.85 -15.85 0.65
N ASN A 42 6.63 -16.34 1.87
CA ASN A 42 5.90 -17.58 2.12
C ASN A 42 4.38 -17.38 2.28
N SER A 43 3.92 -16.14 2.43
CA SER A 43 2.49 -15.84 2.58
C SER A 43 1.77 -15.90 1.23
N PHE A 44 1.23 -17.07 0.90
CA PHE A 44 0.06 -17.13 0.05
C PHE A 44 -1.15 -16.78 0.93
N ASN A 45 -1.32 -15.50 1.26
CA ASN A 45 -2.44 -15.12 2.12
C ASN A 45 -3.75 -15.30 1.34
N GLU A 46 -4.55 -16.31 1.71
CA GLU A 46 -5.88 -16.54 1.13
C GLU A 46 -6.82 -15.34 1.33
N GLU A 47 -6.46 -14.40 2.21
CA GLU A 47 -7.17 -13.13 2.41
C GLU A 47 -6.75 -12.03 1.43
N ASN A 48 -5.66 -12.19 0.67
CA ASN A 48 -5.28 -11.22 -0.35
C ASN A 48 -6.36 -11.19 -1.43
N ARG A 49 -6.95 -10.00 -1.63
CA ARG A 49 -8.05 -9.74 -2.56
C ARG A 49 -7.72 -8.48 -3.38
N GLY A 50 -8.37 -8.33 -4.53
CA GLY A 50 -8.05 -7.25 -5.46
C GLY A 50 -6.65 -7.41 -6.05
N ASP A 51 -6.00 -6.30 -6.38
CA ASP A 51 -4.71 -6.33 -7.08
C ASP A 51 -3.55 -6.87 -6.22
N VAL A 52 -3.64 -6.81 -4.88
CA VAL A 52 -2.65 -7.40 -3.97
C VAL A 52 -2.52 -8.91 -4.19
N SER A 53 -3.59 -9.61 -4.60
CA SER A 53 -3.55 -11.05 -4.87
C SER A 53 -2.62 -11.45 -6.02
N PHE A 54 -2.29 -10.51 -6.91
CA PHE A 54 -1.36 -10.73 -8.01
C PHE A 54 0.09 -10.38 -7.66
N LEU A 55 0.35 -9.79 -6.50
CA LEU A 55 1.66 -9.31 -6.09
C LEU A 55 2.35 -10.37 -5.23
N LYS A 56 3.56 -10.78 -5.65
CA LYS A 56 4.36 -11.79 -4.96
C LYS A 56 5.79 -11.31 -4.82
N LEU A 57 6.34 -11.43 -3.61
CA LEU A 57 7.76 -11.27 -3.38
C LEU A 57 8.46 -12.57 -3.81
N LEU A 58 9.39 -12.47 -4.77
CA LEU A 58 10.16 -13.62 -5.28
C LEU A 58 11.43 -13.84 -4.47
N GLY A 59 12.07 -12.76 -4.03
CA GLY A 59 13.30 -12.81 -3.26
C GLY A 59 13.86 -11.43 -2.99
N TYR A 60 15.02 -11.41 -2.33
CA TYR A 60 15.76 -10.18 -2.05
C TYR A 60 17.27 -10.43 -2.10
N THR A 61 18.02 -9.36 -2.38
CA THR A 61 19.48 -9.34 -2.33
C THR A 61 19.93 -8.21 -1.41
N TYR A 62 20.68 -8.54 -0.36
CA TYR A 62 21.28 -7.55 0.52
C TYR A 62 22.34 -6.72 -0.23
N LYS A 63 22.29 -5.40 -0.09
CA LYS A 63 23.21 -4.49 -0.82
C LYS A 63 24.21 -3.79 0.09
N GLY A 64 23.87 -3.56 1.36
CA GLY A 64 24.80 -3.00 2.33
C GLY A 64 24.15 -2.10 3.38
N ILE A 65 25.01 -1.36 4.08
CA ILE A 65 24.66 -0.37 5.10
C ILE A 65 24.86 1.04 4.53
N ILE A 66 23.97 1.97 4.90
CA ILE A 66 24.06 3.39 4.59
C ILE A 66 25.10 4.05 5.50
N GLY A 67 26.38 3.87 5.17
CA GLY A 67 27.49 4.34 6.01
C GLY A 67 27.89 5.82 5.83
N SER A 68 27.32 6.54 4.87
CA SER A 68 27.65 7.96 4.63
C SER A 68 26.52 8.74 3.98
N GLN A 69 26.59 10.08 4.05
CA GLN A 69 25.62 10.96 3.39
C GLN A 69 25.64 10.83 1.86
N THR A 70 26.80 10.53 1.27
CA THR A 70 26.90 10.27 -0.17
C THR A 70 26.12 9.00 -0.54
N VAL A 71 26.33 7.90 0.20
CA VAL A 71 25.59 6.65 -0.03
C VAL A 71 24.08 6.87 0.16
N LYS A 72 23.69 7.63 1.19
CA LYS A 72 22.28 8.01 1.39
C LYS A 72 21.72 8.77 0.19
N SER A 73 22.44 9.76 -0.33
CA SER A 73 22.01 10.53 -1.51
C SER A 73 21.86 9.63 -2.74
N ASP A 74 22.82 8.75 -3.00
CA ASP A 74 22.79 7.83 -4.15
C ASP A 74 21.59 6.86 -4.07
N ILE A 75 21.25 6.39 -2.86
CA ILE A 75 20.07 5.55 -2.63
C ILE A 75 18.79 6.34 -2.91
N ILE A 76 18.68 7.57 -2.42
CA ILE A 76 17.52 8.43 -2.68
C ILE A 76 17.39 8.73 -4.18
N ASP A 77 18.50 9.02 -4.85
CA ASP A 77 18.53 9.23 -6.30
C ASP A 77 18.06 7.98 -7.06
N SER A 78 18.47 6.79 -6.59
CA SER A 78 18.06 5.52 -7.16
C SER A 78 16.56 5.25 -6.96
N LEU A 79 16.04 5.49 -5.75
CA LEU A 79 14.61 5.37 -5.40
C LEU A 79 13.72 6.31 -6.22
N LEU A 80 14.25 7.48 -6.60
CA LEU A 80 13.56 8.49 -7.39
C LEU A 80 13.96 8.50 -8.87
N SER A 81 14.75 7.51 -9.31
CA SER A 81 15.16 7.42 -10.70
C SER A 81 13.95 7.24 -11.60
N TYR A 82 14.00 7.77 -12.82
CA TYR A 82 12.85 7.75 -13.73
C TYR A 82 12.29 6.36 -14.04
N ASN A 83 13.11 5.31 -13.94
CA ASN A 83 12.71 3.94 -14.16
C ASN A 83 12.37 3.18 -12.87
N ALA A 84 12.61 3.77 -11.70
CA ALA A 84 12.24 3.18 -10.43
C ALA A 84 10.72 2.92 -10.40
N PRO A 85 10.29 1.79 -9.81
CA PRO A 85 8.88 1.49 -9.69
C PRO A 85 8.20 2.45 -8.71
N ALA A 86 6.92 2.70 -8.94
CA ALA A 86 6.02 3.43 -8.07
C ALA A 86 4.61 2.86 -8.19
N ILE A 87 3.85 2.91 -7.11
CA ILE A 87 2.45 2.50 -7.09
C ILE A 87 1.57 3.66 -7.56
N LEU A 88 0.71 3.38 -8.54
CA LEU A 88 -0.41 4.23 -8.92
C LEU A 88 -1.68 3.61 -8.36
N HIS A 89 -2.25 4.23 -7.33
CA HIS A 89 -3.54 3.84 -6.79
C HIS A 89 -4.64 4.13 -7.81
N LEU A 90 -5.49 3.13 -8.05
CA LEU A 90 -6.66 3.25 -8.90
C LEU A 90 -7.92 3.20 -8.02
N PRO A 91 -9.07 3.69 -8.52
CA PRO A 91 -10.33 3.55 -7.80
C PRO A 91 -10.55 2.09 -7.36
N PRO A 92 -10.81 1.84 -6.07
CA PRO A 92 -10.88 0.49 -5.53
C PRO A 92 -12.05 -0.30 -6.12
N ILE A 93 -11.96 -1.61 -6.07
CA ILE A 93 -13.04 -2.50 -6.52
C ILE A 93 -14.03 -2.64 -5.36
N VAL A 94 -15.27 -2.21 -5.57
CA VAL A 94 -16.34 -2.35 -4.58
C VAL A 94 -17.19 -3.56 -4.94
N MET A 95 -17.13 -4.60 -4.10
CA MET A 95 -17.99 -5.78 -4.20
C MET A 95 -19.16 -5.65 -3.24
N ARG A 96 -20.38 -5.93 -3.71
CA ARG A 96 -21.58 -5.95 -2.88
C ARG A 96 -22.25 -7.31 -2.99
N ASP A 97 -22.34 -8.00 -1.87
CA ASP A 97 -23.09 -9.25 -1.75
C ASP A 97 -24.39 -8.97 -1.00
N THR A 98 -25.51 -9.41 -1.56
CA THR A 98 -26.81 -9.32 -0.92
C THR A 98 -27.27 -10.72 -0.53
N VAL A 99 -27.40 -10.98 0.77
CA VAL A 99 -27.88 -12.25 1.29
C VAL A 99 -29.26 -12.04 1.91
N SER A 100 -30.29 -12.64 1.31
CA SER A 100 -31.64 -12.67 1.87
C SER A 100 -31.73 -13.78 2.93
N ARG A 101 -32.19 -13.43 4.14
CA ARG A 101 -32.49 -14.37 5.23
C ARG A 101 -33.89 -14.06 5.77
N GLY A 102 -34.89 -14.74 5.23
CA GLY A 102 -36.29 -14.53 5.61
C GLY A 102 -36.74 -13.09 5.37
N ASP A 103 -37.11 -12.40 6.45
CA ASP A 103 -37.55 -10.99 6.43
C ASP A 103 -36.39 -9.99 6.51
N SER A 104 -35.15 -10.48 6.61
CA SER A 104 -33.96 -9.63 6.67
C SER A 104 -33.14 -9.74 5.37
N CYS A 105 -32.57 -8.62 4.97
CA CYS A 105 -31.62 -8.51 3.87
C CYS A 105 -30.29 -8.01 4.43
N VAL A 106 -29.22 -8.78 4.23
CA VAL A 106 -27.87 -8.38 4.65
C VAL A 106 -27.10 -7.96 3.40
N ILE A 107 -26.68 -6.69 3.35
CA ILE A 107 -25.79 -6.16 2.31
C ILE A 107 -24.38 -6.15 2.91
N ARG A 108 -23.47 -6.91 2.30
CA ARG A 108 -22.05 -6.91 2.62
C ARG A 108 -21.31 -6.17 1.54
N GLU A 109 -20.69 -5.05 1.89
CA GLU A 109 -19.81 -4.32 0.99
C GLU A 109 -18.35 -4.61 1.35
N ARG A 110 -17.55 -4.96 0.35
CA ARG A 110 -16.10 -5.15 0.47
C ARG A 110 -15.40 -4.20 -0.49
N VAL A 111 -14.43 -3.46 0.03
CA VAL A 111 -13.59 -2.55 -0.76
C VAL A 111 -12.23 -3.22 -0.94
N LEU A 112 -11.87 -3.53 -2.20
CA LEU A 112 -10.63 -4.22 -2.53
C LEU A 112 -9.64 -3.26 -3.19
N PRO A 113 -8.34 -3.37 -2.86
CA PRO A 113 -7.32 -2.52 -3.43
C PRO A 113 -7.18 -2.73 -4.94
N LYS A 114 -6.98 -1.63 -5.66
CA LYS A 114 -6.70 -1.61 -7.09
C LYS A 114 -5.54 -0.66 -7.36
N PHE A 115 -4.52 -1.12 -8.07
CA PHE A 115 -3.34 -0.31 -8.37
C PHE A 115 -2.57 -0.84 -9.58
N GLU A 116 -1.65 -0.03 -10.09
CA GLU A 116 -0.67 -0.45 -11.10
C GLU A 116 0.74 -0.09 -10.62
N ILE A 117 1.71 -0.93 -10.99
CA ILE A 117 3.12 -0.59 -10.84
C ILE A 117 3.55 0.15 -12.09
N ILE A 118 3.87 1.43 -11.93
CA ILE A 118 4.33 2.32 -12.99
C ILE A 118 5.76 2.80 -12.68
N SER A 119 6.38 3.52 -13.61
CA SER A 119 7.66 4.17 -13.34
C SER A 119 7.46 5.54 -12.67
N ILE A 120 8.47 6.04 -11.95
CA ILE A 120 8.48 7.41 -11.42
C ILE A 120 8.26 8.43 -12.53
N ARG A 121 8.85 8.24 -13.72
CA ARG A 121 8.59 9.11 -14.89
C ARG A 121 7.11 9.24 -15.18
N LYS A 122 6.41 8.11 -15.33
CA LYS A 122 4.97 8.11 -15.62
C LYS A 122 4.17 8.74 -14.49
N ARG A 123 4.60 8.56 -13.23
CA ARG A 123 3.96 9.20 -12.07
C ARG A 123 4.10 10.72 -12.13
N LEU A 124 5.27 11.22 -12.49
CA LEU A 124 5.52 12.66 -12.67
C LEU A 124 4.69 13.25 -13.82
N GLU A 125 4.63 12.57 -14.97
CA GLU A 125 3.79 12.99 -16.11
C GLU A 125 2.31 13.12 -15.71
N ILE A 126 1.79 12.18 -14.91
CA ILE A 126 0.42 12.24 -14.38
C ILE A 126 0.25 13.43 -13.42
N ALA A 127 1.18 13.61 -12.47
CA ALA A 127 1.15 14.71 -11.51
C ALA A 127 1.18 16.09 -12.21
N GLU A 128 2.03 16.24 -13.22
CA GLU A 128 2.09 17.46 -14.04
C GLU A 128 0.77 17.72 -14.78
N SER A 129 0.13 16.66 -15.31
CA SER A 129 -1.14 16.77 -16.02
C SER A 129 -2.30 17.26 -15.14
N ILE A 130 -2.22 17.05 -13.82
CA ILE A 130 -3.19 17.52 -12.83
C ILE A 130 -2.75 18.81 -12.10
N GLY A 131 -1.61 19.40 -12.50
CA GLY A 131 -1.09 20.66 -11.96
C GLY A 131 -0.18 20.52 -10.73
N GLU A 132 0.22 19.32 -10.35
CA GLU A 132 1.09 19.07 -9.20
C GLU A 132 2.57 19.07 -9.61
N LYS A 133 3.18 20.26 -9.61
CA LYS A 133 4.57 20.45 -10.08
C LYS A 133 5.66 20.10 -9.05
N SER A 134 5.32 19.91 -7.79
CA SER A 134 6.29 19.75 -6.69
C SER A 134 6.47 18.33 -6.16
N LEU A 135 5.86 17.33 -6.81
CA LEU A 135 5.86 15.93 -6.33
C LEU A 135 7.28 15.41 -6.07
N LEU A 136 8.21 15.58 -7.03
CA LEU A 136 9.57 15.05 -6.91
C LEU A 136 10.33 15.67 -5.73
N THR A 137 10.20 16.99 -5.55
CA THR A 137 10.83 17.71 -4.44
C THR A 137 10.27 17.24 -3.10
N SER A 138 8.95 17.04 -3.02
CA SER A 138 8.28 16.55 -1.81
C SER A 138 8.72 15.12 -1.46
N LEU A 139 8.74 14.21 -2.44
CA LEU A 139 9.20 12.83 -2.25
C LEU A 139 10.66 12.79 -1.80
N ARG A 140 11.53 13.59 -2.42
CA ARG A 140 12.95 13.68 -2.02
C ARG A 140 13.09 14.17 -0.59
N GLN A 141 12.32 15.18 -0.17
CA GLN A 141 12.36 15.69 1.19
C GLN A 141 11.88 14.63 2.20
N GLN A 142 10.80 13.92 1.89
CA GLN A 142 10.30 12.82 2.73
C GLN A 142 11.34 11.72 2.90
N LEU A 143 11.95 11.25 1.80
CA LEU A 143 13.00 10.22 1.85
C LEU A 143 14.24 10.67 2.63
N ASN A 144 14.63 11.95 2.51
CA ASN A 144 15.73 12.50 3.31
C ASN A 144 15.44 12.50 4.81
N ASN A 145 14.18 12.69 5.21
CA ASN A 145 13.78 12.68 6.61
C ASN A 145 13.60 11.25 7.15
N LEU A 146 13.21 10.31 6.29
CA LEU A 146 12.91 8.94 6.67
C LEU A 146 14.14 8.02 6.71
N ILE A 147 15.09 8.22 5.79
CA ILE A 147 16.27 7.35 5.65
C ILE A 147 17.42 7.93 6.48
N HIS A 148 17.94 7.14 7.41
CA HIS A 148 19.06 7.52 8.26
C HIS A 148 20.34 6.74 7.91
N LEU A 149 21.47 7.21 8.47
CA LEU A 149 22.70 6.43 8.46
C LEU A 149 22.52 5.16 9.30
N ASP A 150 23.39 4.19 9.06
CA ASP A 150 23.38 2.87 9.71
C ASP A 150 22.14 2.01 9.39
N TYR A 151 21.24 2.51 8.54
CA TYR A 151 20.18 1.70 7.97
C TYR A 151 20.76 0.76 6.92
N GLU A 152 20.05 -0.34 6.67
CA GLU A 152 20.39 -1.32 5.66
C GLU A 152 19.55 -1.09 4.40
N TYR A 153 20.07 -1.51 3.25
CA TYR A 153 19.32 -1.46 2.00
C TYR A 153 19.52 -2.72 1.18
N LEU A 154 18.49 -3.04 0.41
CA LEU A 154 18.35 -4.29 -0.32
C LEU A 154 17.58 -4.10 -1.61
N GLU A 155 17.83 -4.98 -2.57
CA GLU A 155 17.04 -5.07 -3.79
C GLU A 155 15.98 -6.17 -3.60
N LEU A 156 14.71 -5.84 -3.84
CA LEU A 156 13.59 -6.76 -3.81
C LEU A 156 13.18 -7.14 -5.24
N GLU A 157 12.87 -8.41 -5.44
CA GLU A 157 12.33 -8.93 -6.69
C GLU A 157 10.86 -9.30 -6.54
N TRP A 158 10.02 -8.76 -7.41
CA TRP A 158 8.56 -8.91 -7.35
C TRP A 158 8.02 -9.51 -8.64
N SER A 159 6.94 -10.28 -8.51
CA SER A 159 6.03 -10.61 -9.60
C SER A 159 4.70 -9.91 -9.39
N TYR A 160 4.19 -9.25 -10.43
CA TYR A 160 2.88 -8.61 -10.42
C TYR A 160 2.22 -8.74 -11.79
N LYS A 161 1.02 -9.34 -11.85
CA LYS A 161 0.26 -9.57 -13.10
C LYS A 161 1.15 -10.19 -14.21
N ASN A 162 1.93 -11.21 -13.84
CA ASN A 162 2.89 -11.91 -14.71
C ASN A 162 4.05 -11.07 -15.25
N LYS A 163 4.34 -9.91 -14.64
CA LYS A 163 5.51 -9.07 -14.93
C LYS A 163 6.48 -9.10 -13.76
N HIS A 164 7.76 -8.98 -14.06
CA HIS A 164 8.84 -8.91 -13.07
C HIS A 164 9.25 -7.47 -12.80
N PHE A 165 9.45 -7.15 -11.53
CA PHE A 165 9.90 -5.83 -11.08
C PHE A 165 11.02 -5.96 -10.07
N LYS A 166 11.88 -4.95 -10.04
CA LYS A 166 12.90 -4.76 -9.01
C LYS A 166 12.67 -3.44 -8.30
N SER A 167 12.74 -3.45 -6.97
CA SER A 167 12.69 -2.23 -6.17
C SER A 167 13.87 -2.18 -5.21
N LEU A 168 14.34 -0.96 -4.92
CA LEU A 168 15.28 -0.71 -3.85
C LEU A 168 14.46 -0.48 -2.57
N CYS A 169 14.82 -1.18 -1.51
CA CYS A 169 14.17 -1.15 -0.21
C CYS A 169 15.18 -0.74 0.86
N VAL A 170 14.73 0.04 1.84
CA VAL A 170 15.48 0.44 3.03
C VAL A 170 14.83 -0.21 4.25
N VAL A 171 15.67 -0.78 5.11
CA VAL A 171 15.28 -1.52 6.31
C VAL A 171 16.16 -1.16 7.50
N SER A 172 15.64 -1.35 8.70
CA SER A 172 16.39 -1.21 9.94
C SER A 172 15.69 -2.01 11.04
N ASN A 173 16.37 -3.02 11.59
CA ASN A 173 15.82 -3.81 12.70
C ASN A 173 15.54 -2.95 13.94
N GLU A 174 16.39 -1.96 14.22
CA GLU A 174 16.24 -1.03 15.33
C GLU A 174 15.01 -0.11 15.19
N HIS A 175 14.58 0.15 13.95
CA HIS A 175 13.53 1.13 13.64
C HIS A 175 12.28 0.47 13.03
N GLY A 176 12.00 -0.78 13.40
CA GLY A 176 10.73 -1.45 13.05
C GLY A 176 10.79 -2.32 11.81
N GLY A 177 11.97 -2.72 11.37
CA GLY A 177 12.20 -3.66 10.26
C GLY A 177 12.13 -2.97 8.90
N PHE A 178 10.93 -2.74 8.37
CA PHE A 178 10.75 -2.09 7.06
C PHE A 178 10.64 -0.58 7.20
N ILE A 179 11.50 0.17 6.50
CA ILE A 179 11.51 1.64 6.51
C ILE A 179 10.82 2.18 5.26
N TYR A 180 11.27 1.75 4.08
CA TYR A 180 10.69 2.19 2.82
C TYR A 180 10.90 1.17 1.70
N ASP A 181 9.85 0.92 0.93
CA ASP A 181 9.89 0.25 -0.36
C ASP A 181 8.75 0.79 -1.24
N PRO A 182 9.02 1.23 -2.48
CA PRO A 182 8.01 1.86 -3.33
C PRO A 182 6.86 0.92 -3.73
N ILE A 183 7.01 -0.41 -3.61
CA ILE A 183 5.99 -1.42 -3.92
C ILE A 183 5.40 -1.97 -2.61
N GLY A 184 6.24 -2.57 -1.78
CA GLY A 184 5.96 -3.29 -0.55
C GLY A 184 5.40 -2.44 0.60
N SER A 185 5.81 -1.18 0.75
CA SER A 185 5.29 -0.33 1.84
C SER A 185 3.80 -0.04 1.68
N ASN A 186 3.29 -0.04 0.45
CA ASN A 186 1.88 0.14 0.17
C ASN A 186 1.05 -1.14 0.41
N ILE A 187 1.67 -2.33 0.51
CA ILE A 187 0.96 -3.61 0.71
C ILE A 187 0.37 -3.69 2.12
N LEU A 188 1.08 -3.15 3.12
CA LEU A 188 0.71 -3.23 4.54
C LEU A 188 -0.44 -2.28 4.92
N GLU A 189 -0.74 -1.28 4.10
CA GLU A 189 -1.85 -0.35 4.32
C GLU A 189 -3.21 -0.89 3.85
N TYR A 190 -3.24 -1.91 2.99
CA TYR A 190 -4.50 -2.43 2.45
C TYR A 190 -5.12 -3.51 3.34
N THR A 191 -5.82 -3.06 4.38
CA THR A 191 -6.82 -3.92 5.04
C THR A 191 -8.07 -3.98 4.18
N THR A 192 -8.57 -5.20 3.91
CA THR A 192 -9.90 -5.36 3.28
C THR A 192 -10.94 -4.89 4.28
N THR A 193 -11.52 -3.70 4.09
CA THR A 193 -12.62 -3.23 4.92
C THR A 193 -13.91 -3.89 4.47
N THR A 194 -14.52 -4.66 5.38
CA THR A 194 -15.84 -5.26 5.18
C THR A 194 -16.85 -4.49 6.02
N THR A 195 -17.81 -3.83 5.36
CA THR A 195 -18.95 -3.18 6.04
C THR A 195 -20.18 -4.06 5.86
N THR A 196 -20.84 -4.42 6.96
CA THR A 196 -22.06 -5.22 6.93
C THR A 196 -23.22 -4.34 7.38
N ASN A 197 -24.18 -4.11 6.48
CA ASN A 197 -25.42 -3.41 6.78
C ASN A 197 -26.57 -4.42 6.76
N THR A 198 -27.36 -4.45 7.83
CA THR A 198 -28.56 -5.29 7.93
C THR A 198 -29.78 -4.39 7.72
N VAL A 199 -30.62 -4.74 6.74
CA VAL A 199 -31.89 -4.05 6.47
C VAL A 199 -33.02 -5.03 6.78
N GLU A 200 -33.82 -4.71 7.79
CA GLU A 200 -35.03 -5.46 8.13
C GLU A 200 -36.21 -4.94 7.31
N ARG A 201 -37.00 -5.83 6.69
CA ARG A 201 -38.29 -5.41 6.12
C ARG A 201 -39.23 -5.07 7.27
N LEU A 202 -39.60 -3.80 7.39
CA LEU A 202 -40.79 -3.39 8.14
C LEU A 202 -42.00 -4.02 7.45
N ASN A 203 -42.57 -5.06 8.07
CA ASN A 203 -43.86 -5.61 7.67
C ASN A 203 -44.93 -4.53 7.88
N SER A 204 -45.23 -3.74 6.85
CA SER A 204 -46.42 -2.90 6.81
C SER A 204 -47.64 -3.81 6.65
N LYS A 205 -48.12 -4.39 7.75
CA LYS A 205 -49.52 -4.80 7.86
C LYS A 205 -50.34 -3.51 7.93
N GLU A 206 -50.65 -2.92 6.77
CA GLU A 206 -51.82 -2.06 6.67
C GLU A 206 -53.03 -2.93 6.97
N ASN A 207 -53.56 -2.78 8.18
CA ASN A 207 -54.86 -3.29 8.55
C ASN A 207 -55.90 -2.62 7.64
N LEU A 208 -56.30 -3.32 6.57
CA LEU A 208 -57.58 -3.10 5.93
C LEU A 208 -58.65 -3.48 6.95
N HIS A 209 -59.30 -2.47 7.53
CA HIS A 209 -60.47 -2.64 8.37
C HIS A 209 -61.61 -1.76 7.87
#